data_AF-A0A7N2N1C3-F1
#
_entry.id   AF-A0A7N2N1C3-F1
#
_cell.length_a   1.000
_cell.length_b   1.000
_cell.length_c   1.000
_cell.angle_alpha   90.00
_cell.angle_beta   90.00
_cell.angle_gamma   90.00
#
_symmetry.space_group_name_H-M   'P 1'
#
loop_
_entity.id
_entity.type
_entity.pdbx_description
1 polymer ?
#
loop_
_entity_poly.entity_id
_entity_poly.type
_entity_poly.pdbx_seq_one_letter_code
_entity_poly.pdbx_strand_id
1 'polypeptide(L)'
;MGMTILPIFYIVDPSDVRKQKGTFAHPFDEYEKRFEEKVGTWRAALNHVANICGCHVDKSPLSTAVESIAGQISQKLSCEFSEITEGLVGMESAVLELRSCLAIWLKDEVLFIGIWAMGGMGKTTLAEVAYKMYSKEFE
;
A
#
# COMPACT_ATOMS: atom_id res chain seq x y z
N MET A 1 -4.96 11.07 -6.78
CA MET A 1 -5.28 10.29 -5.57
C MET A 1 -3.97 9.79 -5.00
N GLY A 2 -3.60 10.19 -3.79
CA GLY A 2 -2.27 9.94 -3.20
C GLY A 2 -2.07 8.50 -2.71
N MET A 3 -0.83 8.14 -2.40
CA MET A 3 -0.50 6.85 -1.77
C MET A 3 -0.99 6.83 -0.32
N THR A 4 -1.73 5.79 0.06
CA THR A 4 -2.12 5.55 1.46
C THR A 4 -0.97 4.88 2.21
N ILE A 5 -0.46 5.52 3.26
CA ILE A 5 0.62 4.98 4.10
C ILE A 5 0.03 4.50 5.43
N LEU A 6 0.40 3.29 5.86
CA LEU A 6 0.09 2.75 7.18
C LEU A 6 1.41 2.42 7.91
N PRO A 7 1.90 3.30 8.80
CA PRO A 7 3.10 3.01 9.59
C PRO A 7 2.85 1.87 10.59
N ILE A 8 3.83 0.97 10.73
CA ILE A 8 3.83 -0.10 11.74
C ILE A 8 5.04 0.12 12.65
N PHE A 9 4.80 0.38 13.93
CA PHE A 9 5.81 0.58 14.95
C PHE A 9 5.95 -0.69 15.77
N TYR A 10 6.95 -1.51 15.46
CA TYR A 10 7.21 -2.77 16.15
C TYR A 10 8.26 -2.60 17.25
N ILE A 11 7.85 -2.82 18.50
CA ILE A 11 8.70 -2.72 19.72
C ILE A 11 9.50 -1.40 19.72
N VAL A 12 8.86 -0.31 19.32
CA VAL A 12 9.47 1.01 19.24
C VAL A 12 8.44 2.07 19.56
N ASP A 13 8.82 3.07 20.37
CA ASP A 13 7.97 4.23 20.61
C ASP A 13 7.94 5.12 19.34
N PRO A 14 6.76 5.41 18.76
CA PRO A 14 6.64 6.31 17.62
C PRO A 14 7.28 7.69 17.86
N SER A 15 7.37 8.13 19.11
CA SER A 15 8.01 9.39 19.52
C SER A 15 9.51 9.38 19.29
N ASP A 16 10.17 8.24 19.51
CA ASP A 16 11.61 8.07 19.27
C ASP A 16 11.90 8.08 17.77
N VAL A 17 11.02 7.49 16.95
CA VAL A 17 11.10 7.57 15.49
C VAL A 17 10.86 9.00 14.99
N ARG A 18 9.84 9.68 15.51
CA ARG A 18 9.44 11.04 15.08
C ARG A 18 10.50 12.09 15.38
N LYS A 19 11.14 11.98 16.55
CA LYS A 19 12.14 12.93 17.04
C LYS A 19 13.58 12.45 16.82
N GLN A 20 13.75 11.26 16.23
CA GLN A 20 15.04 10.57 16.08
C GLN A 20 15.83 10.56 17.40
N LYS A 21 15.18 10.10 18.47
CA LYS A 21 15.75 10.00 19.84
C LYS A 21 16.03 8.54 20.20
N GLY A 22 16.67 8.32 21.36
CA GLY A 22 17.01 6.99 21.83
C GLY A 22 17.95 6.27 20.87
N THR A 23 17.58 5.06 20.46
CA THR A 23 18.37 4.25 19.51
C THR A 23 18.49 4.87 18.12
N PHE A 24 17.61 5.81 17.75
CA PHE A 24 17.66 6.50 16.46
C PHE A 24 18.60 7.71 16.45
N ALA A 25 19.02 8.23 17.61
CA ALA A 25 19.85 9.43 17.66
C ALA A 25 21.25 9.19 17.06
N HIS A 26 21.95 8.16 17.56
CA HIS A 26 23.35 7.91 17.22
C HIS A 26 23.60 7.68 15.71
N PRO A 27 22.80 6.86 14.99
CA PRO A 27 22.97 6.69 13.55
C PRO A 27 22.78 7.99 12.78
N PHE A 28 21.80 8.81 13.17
CA PHE A 28 21.55 10.09 12.51
C PHE A 28 22.72 11.07 12.71
N ASP A 29 23.28 11.15 13.92
CA ASP A 29 24.45 11.98 14.22
C ASP A 29 25.72 11.53 13.48
N GLU A 30 25.87 10.22 13.25
CA GLU A 30 26.97 9.67 12.46
C GLU A 30 26.83 10.01 10.97
N TYR A 31 25.64 9.81 10.40
CA TYR A 31 25.40 10.10 8.98
C TYR A 31 25.46 11.58 8.65
N GLU A 32 25.14 12.46 9.61
CA GLU A 32 25.17 13.91 9.42
C GLU A 32 26.58 14.41 9.07
N LYS A 33 27.62 13.73 9.57
CA LYS A 33 29.03 14.05 9.26
C LYS A 33 29.42 13.79 7.80
N ARG A 34 28.69 12.91 7.10
CA ARG A 34 29.04 12.43 5.75
C ARG A 34 27.99 12.78 4.69
N PHE A 35 26.75 13.00 5.10
CA PHE A 35 25.59 13.16 4.22
C PHE A 35 24.64 14.27 4.70
N GLU A 36 25.19 15.37 5.22
CA GLU A 36 24.47 16.50 5.81
C GLU A 36 23.18 16.88 5.04
N GLU A 37 23.27 17.09 3.72
CA GLU A 37 22.12 17.43 2.87
C GLU A 37 21.02 16.35 2.84
N LYS A 38 21.40 15.06 2.86
CA LYS A 38 20.44 13.93 2.81
C LYS A 38 19.80 13.67 4.16
N VAL A 39 20.54 13.88 5.24
CA VAL A 39 20.06 13.65 6.61
C VAL A 39 18.89 14.57 6.93
N GLY A 40 18.92 15.82 6.46
CA GLY A 40 17.77 16.73 6.57
C GLY A 40 16.49 16.15 5.93
N THR A 41 16.61 15.62 4.71
CA THR A 41 15.48 14.95 4.02
C THR A 41 14.98 13.72 4.77
N TRP A 42 15.88 12.89 5.30
CA TRP A 42 15.51 11.68 6.06
C TRP A 42 14.82 12.01 7.38
N ARG A 43 15.31 13.02 8.12
CA ARG A 43 14.66 13.51 9.35
C ARG A 43 13.25 14.01 9.04
N ALA A 44 13.09 14.79 7.97
CA ALA A 44 11.77 15.27 7.54
C ALA A 44 10.83 14.12 7.16
N ALA A 45 11.31 13.13 6.40
CA ALA A 45 10.53 11.97 5.99
C ALA A 45 10.08 11.12 7.19
N LEU A 46 10.99 10.78 8.12
CA LEU A 46 10.63 10.03 9.32
C LEU A 46 9.69 10.81 10.23
N ASN A 47 9.88 12.13 10.36
CA ASN A 47 8.97 12.97 11.11
C ASN A 47 7.56 12.93 10.50
N HIS A 48 7.46 13.03 9.17
CA HIS A 48 6.17 12.97 8.47
C HIS A 48 5.48 11.61 8.68
N VAL A 49 6.18 10.50 8.40
CA VAL A 49 5.63 9.15 8.54
C VAL A 49 5.25 8.83 9.99
N ALA A 50 6.06 9.24 10.97
CA ALA A 50 5.79 9.00 12.38
C ALA A 50 4.68 9.90 12.99
N ASN A 51 4.17 10.86 12.22
CA ASN A 51 2.98 11.65 12.56
C ASN A 51 1.70 11.06 11.97
N ILE A 52 1.78 10.11 11.03
CA ILE A 52 0.61 9.41 10.49
C ILE A 52 0.10 8.42 11.54
N CYS A 53 -1.22 8.30 11.68
CA CYS A 53 -1.84 7.28 12.51
C CYS A 53 -1.43 5.88 12.02
N GLY A 54 -0.74 5.13 12.86
CA GLY A 54 -0.22 3.81 12.54
C GLY A 54 -0.56 2.76 13.60
N CYS A 55 -0.08 1.54 13.39
CA CYS A 55 -0.22 0.44 14.34
C CYS A 55 0.99 0.38 15.25
N HIS A 56 0.77 0.36 16.56
CA HIS A 56 1.83 0.11 17.54
C HIS A 56 1.75 -1.35 18.00
N VAL A 57 2.76 -2.12 17.65
CA VAL A 57 2.88 -3.54 18.00
C VAL A 57 3.94 -3.65 19.10
N ASP A 58 3.47 -3.86 20.31
CA ASP A 58 4.28 -4.00 21.50
C ASP A 58 4.61 -5.47 21.78
N LYS A 59 4.53 -5.92 23.03
CA LYS A 59 4.77 -7.31 23.45
C LYS A 59 3.61 -8.26 23.12
N SER A 60 2.65 -7.82 22.33
CA SER A 60 1.55 -8.65 21.84
C SER A 60 2.05 -9.81 20.97
N PRO A 61 1.33 -10.96 20.93
CA PRO A 61 1.68 -12.06 20.04
C PRO A 61 1.70 -11.59 18.59
N LEU A 62 2.80 -11.90 17.88
CA LEU A 62 3.01 -11.44 16.52
C LEU A 62 1.90 -11.92 15.57
N SER A 63 1.33 -13.11 15.83
CA SER A 63 0.19 -13.65 15.07
C SER A 63 -1.03 -12.75 15.13
N THR A 64 -1.43 -12.32 16.33
CA THR A 64 -2.60 -11.45 16.53
C THR A 64 -2.37 -10.07 15.92
N ALA A 65 -1.15 -9.53 16.01
CA ALA A 65 -0.79 -8.27 15.39
C ALA A 65 -0.87 -8.36 13.86
N VAL A 66 -0.33 -9.42 13.26
CA VAL A 66 -0.39 -9.66 11.81
C VAL A 66 -1.83 -9.82 11.33
N GLU A 67 -2.67 -10.60 12.03
CA GLU A 67 -4.08 -10.76 11.69
C GLU A 67 -4.84 -9.42 11.73
N SER A 68 -4.61 -8.61 12.77
CA SER A 68 -5.23 -7.28 12.89
C SER A 68 -4.78 -6.33 11.77
N ILE A 69 -3.49 -6.31 11.44
CA ILE A 69 -2.95 -5.47 10.36
C ILE A 69 -3.51 -5.91 9.00
N ALA A 70 -3.51 -7.23 8.73
CA ALA A 70 -4.08 -7.78 7.51
C ALA A 70 -5.56 -7.45 7.37
N GLY A 71 -6.33 -7.53 8.47
CA GLY A 71 -7.74 -7.13 8.50
C GLY A 71 -7.95 -5.66 8.18
N GLN A 72 -7.16 -4.75 8.78
CA GLN A 72 -7.23 -3.31 8.50
C GLN A 72 -6.89 -2.97 7.04
N ILE A 73 -5.87 -3.62 6.48
CA ILE A 73 -5.48 -3.44 5.07
C ILE A 73 -6.60 -3.95 4.17
N SER A 74 -7.12 -5.16 4.43
CA SER A 74 -8.22 -5.75 3.66
C SER A 74 -9.46 -4.87 3.67
N GLN A 75 -9.84 -4.32 4.82
CA GLN A 75 -10.98 -3.41 4.95
C GLN A 75 -10.79 -2.15 4.10
N LYS A 76 -9.63 -1.50 4.17
CA LYS A 76 -9.36 -0.29 3.37
C LYS A 76 -9.42 -0.58 1.86
N LEU A 77 -8.79 -1.67 1.42
CA LEU A 77 -8.83 -2.09 0.02
C LEU A 77 -10.26 -2.42 -0.44
N SER A 78 -11.05 -3.07 0.41
CA SER A 78 -12.46 -3.39 0.09
C SER A 78 -13.33 -2.14 -0.06
N CYS A 79 -13.06 -1.09 0.74
CA CYS A 79 -13.77 0.19 0.64
C CYS A 79 -13.48 0.89 -0.70
N GLU A 80 -12.20 0.99 -1.08
CA GLU A 80 -11.80 1.55 -2.38
C GLU A 80 -12.39 0.75 -3.53
N PHE A 81 -12.39 -0.58 -3.43
CA PHE A 81 -13.00 -1.44 -4.44
C PHE A 81 -14.52 -1.21 -4.54
N SER A 82 -15.20 -1.08 -3.41
CA SER A 82 -16.65 -0.82 -3.36
C SER A 82 -17.01 0.52 -3.98
N GLU A 83 -16.21 1.56 -3.77
CA GLU A 83 -16.44 2.88 -4.40
C GLU A 83 -16.31 2.81 -5.93
N ILE A 84 -15.33 2.05 -6.43
CA ILE A 84 -15.13 1.88 -7.88
C ILE A 84 -16.24 1.05 -8.52
N THR A 85 -16.80 0.09 -7.78
CA THR A 85 -17.76 -0.90 -8.27
C THR A 85 -19.19 -0.67 -7.79
N GLU A 86 -19.51 0.53 -7.31
CA GLU A 86 -20.84 0.87 -6.82
C GLU A 86 -21.92 0.56 -7.88
N GLY A 87 -22.93 -0.22 -7.49
CA GLY A 87 -24.00 -0.65 -8.39
C GLY A 87 -23.64 -1.77 -9.37
N LEU A 88 -22.42 -2.31 -9.33
CA LEU A 88 -21.98 -3.44 -10.15
C LEU A 88 -21.98 -4.74 -9.33
N VAL A 89 -22.53 -5.82 -9.90
CA VAL A 89 -22.58 -7.14 -9.25
C VAL A 89 -21.54 -8.07 -9.87
N GLY A 90 -20.81 -8.81 -9.04
CA GLY A 90 -19.87 -9.85 -9.50
C GLY A 90 -18.54 -9.31 -10.08
N MET A 91 -18.23 -8.02 -9.89
CA MET A 91 -16.99 -7.44 -10.41
C MET A 91 -15.76 -7.89 -9.64
N GLU A 92 -15.88 -8.16 -8.33
CA GLU A 92 -14.75 -8.59 -7.51
C GLU A 92 -14.07 -9.84 -8.07
N SER A 93 -14.85 -10.89 -8.37
CA SER A 93 -14.34 -12.12 -8.96
C SER A 93 -13.71 -11.91 -10.34
N ALA A 94 -14.36 -11.12 -11.20
CA ALA A 94 -13.89 -10.89 -12.57
C ALA A 94 -12.58 -10.10 -12.60
N VAL A 95 -12.44 -9.13 -11.69
CA VAL A 95 -11.22 -8.34 -11.50
C VAL A 95 -10.10 -9.21 -10.93
N LEU A 96 -10.40 -10.07 -9.95
CA LEU A 96 -9.42 -10.94 -9.33
C LEU A 96 -8.85 -11.96 -10.33
N GLU A 97 -9.69 -12.46 -11.23
CA GLU A 97 -9.29 -13.31 -12.35
C GLU A 97 -8.37 -12.54 -13.31
N LEU A 98 -8.75 -11.32 -13.70
CA LEU A 98 -7.93 -10.45 -14.55
C LEU A 98 -6.59 -10.08 -13.89
N ARG A 99 -6.58 -9.81 -12.57
CA ARG A 99 -5.36 -9.58 -11.79
C ARG A 99 -4.46 -10.81 -11.77
N SER A 100 -5.04 -11.99 -11.66
CA SER A 100 -4.27 -13.23 -11.72
C SER A 100 -3.59 -13.36 -13.08
N CYS A 101 -4.28 -13.05 -14.19
CA CYS A 101 -3.68 -12.98 -15.53
C CYS A 101 -2.52 -11.98 -15.62
N LEU A 102 -2.62 -10.83 -14.95
CA LEU A 102 -1.55 -9.83 -14.84
C LEU A 102 -0.36 -10.35 -13.98
N ALA A 103 -0.64 -11.01 -12.85
CA ALA A 103 0.35 -11.45 -11.88
C ALA A 103 1.15 -12.70 -12.32
N ILE A 104 0.60 -13.51 -13.22
CA ILE A 104 1.24 -14.76 -13.69
C ILE A 104 2.53 -14.47 -14.51
N TRP A 105 2.79 -13.23 -14.95
CA TRP A 105 3.91 -12.93 -15.85
C TRP A 105 4.80 -11.78 -15.36
N LEU A 106 5.57 -12.05 -14.29
CA LEU A 106 6.65 -11.22 -13.76
C LEU A 106 7.93 -11.28 -14.64
N LYS A 107 7.85 -10.86 -15.91
CA LYS A 107 9.03 -10.53 -16.73
C LYS A 107 8.73 -9.27 -17.52
N ASP A 108 9.76 -8.45 -17.76
CA ASP A 108 9.75 -7.13 -18.41
C ASP A 108 9.22 -7.12 -19.87
N GLU A 109 8.06 -7.72 -20.13
CA GLU A 109 7.44 -7.86 -21.45
C GLU A 109 6.09 -7.13 -21.50
N VAL A 110 5.78 -6.58 -22.66
CA VAL A 110 4.49 -5.90 -22.91
C VAL A 110 3.40 -6.95 -23.08
N LEU A 111 2.40 -6.95 -22.18
CA LEU A 111 1.27 -7.87 -22.22
C LEU A 111 0.04 -7.24 -22.86
N PHE A 112 -0.63 -7.99 -23.73
CA PHE A 112 -1.96 -7.66 -24.24
C PHE A 112 -2.99 -8.63 -23.65
N ILE A 113 -4.00 -8.11 -22.97
CA ILE A 113 -5.11 -8.89 -22.42
C ILE A 113 -6.38 -8.63 -23.24
N GLY A 114 -6.98 -9.69 -23.78
CA GLY A 114 -8.26 -9.62 -24.49
C GLY A 114 -9.42 -10.08 -23.59
N ILE A 115 -10.47 -9.25 -23.49
CA ILE A 115 -11.71 -9.59 -22.77
C ILE A 115 -12.79 -9.92 -23.81
N TRP A 116 -13.35 -11.13 -23.77
CA TRP A 116 -14.34 -11.63 -24.74
C TRP A 116 -15.58 -12.21 -24.04
N ALA A 117 -16.75 -11.95 -24.60
CA ALA A 117 -18.07 -12.37 -24.12
C ALA A 117 -19.15 -11.87 -25.09
N MET A 118 -20.37 -12.40 -24.97
CA MET A 118 -21.55 -11.91 -25.69
C MET A 118 -21.84 -10.42 -25.42
N GLY A 119 -22.64 -9.80 -26.28
CA GLY A 119 -23.11 -8.42 -26.08
C GLY A 119 -23.82 -8.26 -24.73
N GLY A 120 -23.61 -7.13 -24.05
CA GLY A 120 -24.25 -6.83 -22.75
C GLY A 120 -23.61 -7.46 -21.51
N MET A 121 -22.59 -8.33 -21.67
CA MET A 121 -21.94 -9.04 -20.55
C MET A 121 -20.94 -8.19 -19.73
N GLY A 122 -20.91 -6.86 -19.90
CA GLY A 122 -20.07 -5.98 -19.07
C GLY A 122 -18.56 -5.95 -19.41
N LYS A 123 -18.13 -6.39 -20.60
CA LYS A 123 -16.70 -6.35 -21.02
C LYS A 123 -16.04 -4.98 -20.85
N THR A 124 -16.71 -3.95 -21.38
CA THR A 124 -16.23 -2.56 -21.31
C THR A 124 -16.17 -2.08 -19.86
N THR A 125 -17.17 -2.45 -19.05
CA THR A 125 -17.22 -2.14 -17.61
C THR A 125 -16.07 -2.80 -16.85
N LEU A 126 -15.78 -4.08 -17.11
CA LEU A 126 -14.65 -4.78 -16.49
C LEU A 126 -13.31 -4.11 -16.84
N ALA A 127 -13.11 -3.73 -18.11
CA ALA A 127 -11.92 -3.01 -18.53
C ALA A 127 -11.79 -1.65 -17.82
N GLU A 128 -12.89 -0.90 -17.69
CA GLU A 128 -12.91 0.39 -17.01
C GLU A 128 -12.60 0.27 -15.51
N VAL A 129 -13.21 -0.72 -14.84
CA VAL A 129 -12.95 -1.00 -13.41
C VAL A 129 -11.48 -1.37 -13.22
N ALA A 130 -10.95 -2.30 -14.02
CA ALA A 130 -9.54 -2.70 -13.97
C ALA A 130 -8.59 -1.50 -14.19
N TYR A 131 -8.91 -0.64 -15.16
CA TYR A 131 -8.14 0.58 -15.39
C TYR A 131 -8.14 1.49 -14.16
N LYS A 132 -9.30 1.75 -13.54
CA LYS A 132 -9.40 2.60 -12.34
C LYS A 132 -8.59 2.07 -11.16
N MET A 133 -8.45 0.75 -11.03
CA MET A 133 -7.68 0.13 -9.95
C MET A 133 -6.17 0.17 -10.19
N TYR A 134 -5.74 -0.24 -11.39
CA TYR A 134 -4.32 -0.55 -11.62
C TYR A 134 -3.56 0.53 -12.38
N SER A 135 -4.22 1.52 -12.99
CA SER A 135 -3.54 2.54 -13.81
C SER A 135 -2.43 3.29 -13.07
N LYS A 136 -2.61 3.51 -11.76
CA LYS A 136 -1.63 4.21 -10.89
C LYS A 136 -0.33 3.44 -10.66
N GLU A 137 -0.30 2.13 -10.92
CA GLU A 137 0.91 1.32 -10.76
C GLU A 137 1.89 1.52 -11.93
N PHE A 138 1.46 2.18 -13.02
CA PHE A 138 2.20 2.32 -14.27
C PHE A 138 2.46 3.78 -14.67
N GLU A 139 2.22 4.74 -13.77
CA GLU A 139 2.59 6.18 -13.89
C GLU A 139 3.90 6.49 -13.14
#